data_AF-A0A9W3NZP0-F1
#
_entry.id   AF-A0A9W3NZP0-F1
#
_cell.length_a   1.000
_cell.length_b   1.000
_cell.length_c   1.000
_cell.angle_alpha   90.00
_cell.angle_beta   90.00
_cell.angle_gamma   90.00
#
_symmetry.space_group_name_H-M   'P 1'
#
loop_
_entity.id
_entity.type
_entity.pdbx_description
1 polymer ?
#
loop_
_entity_poly.entity_id
_entity_poly.type
_entity_poly.pdbx_seq_one_letter_code
_entity_poly.pdbx_strand_id
1 'polypeptide(L)'
;MILSIQTEKDFKENFEFAHKTLAFIDEIDIENRAKFQSISQISKTKYLIRFKSYSFPGCQDYHITIEATYSENQWIISLVNKSVD
;
A
#
# COMPACT_ATOMS: atom_id res chain seq x y z
N MET A 1 -14.61 15.43 0.60
CA MET A 1 -13.28 16.06 0.68
C MET A 1 -12.31 15.04 0.11
N ILE A 2 -11.69 15.32 -1.05
CA ILE A 2 -10.61 14.45 -1.57
C ILE A 2 -9.42 14.78 -0.69
N LEU A 3 -9.10 13.90 0.26
CA LEU A 3 -7.83 13.99 0.98
C LEU A 3 -6.73 13.81 -0.07
N SER A 4 -5.92 14.84 -0.30
CA SER A 4 -4.72 14.73 -1.11
C SER A 4 -3.71 13.89 -0.36
N ILE A 5 -3.88 12.56 -0.39
CA ILE A 5 -2.94 11.62 0.20
C ILE A 5 -1.72 11.56 -0.73
N GLN A 6 -0.69 12.35 -0.41
CA GLN A 6 0.51 12.45 -1.23
C GLN A 6 1.70 11.73 -0.61
N THR A 7 1.65 11.48 0.70
CA THR A 7 2.74 10.86 1.44
C THR A 7 2.26 9.67 2.27
N GLU A 8 3.22 8.81 2.64
CA GLU A 8 2.99 7.73 3.61
C GLU A 8 2.52 8.28 4.97
N LYS A 9 2.97 9.49 5.34
CA LYS A 9 2.51 10.16 6.55
C LYS A 9 1.02 10.49 6.46
N ASP A 10 0.59 11.09 5.36
CA ASP A 10 -0.85 11.36 5.13
C ASP A 10 -1.66 10.07 5.16
N PHE A 11 -1.11 8.99 4.61
CA PHE A 11 -1.75 7.67 4.65
C PHE A 11 -1.93 7.18 6.09
N LYS A 12 -0.89 7.24 6.93
CA LYS A 12 -0.96 6.86 8.36
C LYS A 12 -1.96 7.70 9.15
N GLU A 13 -2.00 9.01 8.91
CA GLU A 13 -2.85 9.93 9.67
C GLU A 13 -4.34 9.82 9.30
N ASN A 14 -4.66 9.39 8.07
CA ASN A 14 -6.03 9.39 7.56
C ASN A 14 -6.70 8.02 7.51
N PHE A 15 -5.96 6.92 7.63
CA PHE A 15 -6.52 5.56 7.51
C PHE A 15 -6.09 4.66 8.66
N GLU A 16 -7.08 4.16 9.41
CA GLU A 16 -6.90 3.18 10.49
C GLU A 16 -6.05 1.97 10.07
N PHE A 17 -6.27 1.49 8.84
CA PHE A 17 -5.60 0.30 8.31
C PHE A 17 -4.18 0.55 7.81
N ALA A 18 -3.70 1.80 7.77
CA ALA A 18 -2.41 2.15 7.19
C ALA A 18 -1.25 1.43 7.88
N HIS A 19 -1.26 1.36 9.21
CA HIS A 19 -0.22 0.65 9.96
C HIS A 19 -0.19 -0.85 9.63
N LYS A 20 -1.36 -1.49 9.48
CA LYS A 20 -1.45 -2.90 9.06
C LYS A 20 -0.93 -3.11 7.63
N THR A 21 -1.28 -2.19 6.72
CA THR A 21 -0.80 -2.24 5.33
C THR A 21 0.72 -2.12 5.25
N LEU A 22 1.32 -1.21 6.01
CA LEU A 22 2.77 -1.01 5.99
C LEU A 22 3.52 -2.18 6.63
N ALA A 23 3.04 -2.72 7.74
CA ALA A 23 3.60 -3.95 8.32
C ALA A 23 3.54 -5.12 7.32
N PHE A 24 2.43 -5.26 6.59
CA PHE A 24 2.32 -6.27 5.53
C PHE A 24 3.32 -6.04 4.38
N ILE A 25 3.63 -4.79 4.04
CA ILE A 25 4.66 -4.47 3.05
C ILE A 25 6.04 -4.89 3.55
N ASP A 26 6.39 -4.59 4.81
CA ASP A 26 7.66 -4.97 5.42
C ASP A 26 7.87 -6.51 5.40
N GLU A 27 6.80 -7.30 5.47
CA GLU A 27 6.84 -8.76 5.37
C GLU A 27 7.12 -9.28 3.94
N ILE A 28 6.59 -8.61 2.91
CA ILE A 28 6.66 -9.08 1.51
C ILE A 28 7.76 -8.40 0.70
N ASP A 29 8.39 -7.36 1.23
CA ASP A 29 9.44 -6.59 0.60
C ASP A 29 10.78 -6.68 1.36
N ILE A 30 11.46 -7.80 1.15
CA ILE A 30 12.74 -8.14 1.80
C ILE A 30 13.82 -7.06 1.56
N GLU A 31 13.79 -6.37 0.41
CA GLU A 31 14.78 -5.34 0.08
C GLU A 31 14.49 -3.99 0.77
N ASN A 32 13.31 -3.83 1.42
CA ASN A 32 12.83 -2.57 2.00
C ASN A 32 12.89 -1.40 0.99
N ARG A 33 12.49 -1.67 -0.25
CA ARG A 33 12.50 -0.73 -1.36
C ARG A 33 11.11 -0.18 -1.70
N ALA A 34 10.05 -0.77 -1.20
CA ALA A 34 8.68 -0.40 -1.48
C ALA A 34 8.35 0.96 -0.88
N LYS A 35 7.98 1.91 -1.74
CA LYS A 35 7.58 3.25 -1.36
C LYS A 35 6.12 3.46 -1.67
N PHE A 36 5.38 4.02 -0.70
CA PHE A 36 3.99 4.43 -0.91
C PHE A 36 3.89 5.36 -2.13
N GLN A 37 2.97 5.05 -3.04
CA GLN A 37 2.73 5.83 -4.24
C GLN A 37 1.37 6.52 -4.21
N SER A 38 0.30 5.75 -4.00
CA SER A 38 -1.07 6.29 -4.03
C SER A 38 -2.05 5.35 -3.35
N ILE A 39 -3.21 5.90 -2.99
CA ILE A 39 -4.37 5.15 -2.52
C ILE A 39 -5.59 5.54 -3.35
N SER A 40 -6.48 4.59 -3.60
CA SER A 40 -7.74 4.80 -4.32
C SER A 40 -8.87 4.08 -3.60
N GLN A 41 -9.97 4.79 -3.34
CA GLN A 41 -11.17 4.19 -2.76
C GLN A 41 -11.99 3.52 -3.88
N ILE A 42 -12.23 2.21 -3.74
CA ILE A 42 -13.04 1.43 -4.69
C ILE A 42 -14.50 1.38 -4.23
N SER A 43 -14.72 1.28 -2.91
CA SER A 43 -16.03 1.33 -2.30
C SER A 43 -15.94 1.90 -0.88
N LYS A 44 -17.07 2.01 -0.17
CA LYS A 44 -17.07 2.42 1.25
C LYS A 44 -16.20 1.53 2.14
N THR A 45 -16.02 0.28 1.75
CA THR A 45 -15.29 -0.73 2.54
C THR A 45 -14.07 -1.27 1.84
N LYS A 46 -13.71 -0.79 0.63
CA LYS A 46 -12.56 -1.30 -0.13
C LYS A 46 -11.67 -0.18 -0.63
N TYR A 47 -10.37 -0.32 -0.40
CA TYR A 47 -9.31 0.57 -0.88
C TYR A 47 -8.22 -0.22 -1.60
N LEU A 48 -7.65 0.37 -2.64
CA LEU A 48 -6.43 -0.10 -3.29
C LEU A 48 -5.28 0.83 -2.96
N ILE A 49 -4.18 0.26 -2.50
CA ILE A 49 -2.96 0.96 -2.13
C ILE A 49 -1.85 0.50 -3.05
N ARG A 50 -1.16 1.45 -3.68
CA ARG A 50 -0.07 1.18 -4.61
C ARG A 50 1.26 1.60 -3.99
N PHE A 51 2.24 0.73 -4.15
CA PHE A 51 3.63 0.95 -3.83
C PHE A 51 4.49 0.75 -5.08
N LYS A 52 5.57 1.52 -5.20
CA LYS A 52 6.60 1.34 -6.22
C LYS A 52 7.95 1.26 -5.52
N SER A 53 8.85 0.42 -6.01
CA SER A 53 10.24 0.44 -5.55
C SER A 53 10.90 1.79 -5.81
N TYR A 54 11.83 2.22 -4.95
CA TYR A 54 12.81 3.21 -5.38
C TYR A 54 13.90 2.54 -6.22
N SER A 55 14.37 3.23 -7.26
CA SER A 55 15.40 2.72 -8.15
C SER A 55 16.71 2.50 -7.40
N PHE A 56 17.29 1.31 -7.57
CA PHE A 56 18.54 0.92 -6.94
C PHE A 56 19.43 0.17 -7.96
N PRO A 57 20.72 0.54 -8.11
CA PRO A 57 21.60 -0.10 -9.09
C PRO A 57 21.71 -1.61 -8.87
N GLY A 58 21.52 -2.39 -9.94
CA GLY A 58 21.61 -3.85 -9.88
C GLY A 58 20.35 -4.56 -9.38
N CYS A 59 19.30 -3.83 -9.01
CA CYS A 59 18.01 -4.41 -8.66
C CYS A 59 16.94 -4.01 -9.68
N GLN A 60 16.05 -4.94 -10.01
CA GLN A 60 14.89 -4.63 -10.84
C GLN A 60 13.89 -3.79 -10.06
N ASP A 61 13.23 -2.86 -10.76
CA ASP A 61 12.13 -2.10 -10.21
C ASP A 61 10.84 -2.92 -10.22
N TYR A 62 9.96 -2.65 -9.27
CA TYR A 62 8.72 -3.40 -9.13
C TYR A 62 7.60 -2.52 -8.58
N HIS A 63 6.39 -3.03 -8.76
CA HIS A 63 5.14 -2.46 -8.27
C HIS A 63 4.42 -3.46 -7.38
N ILE A 64 3.85 -2.96 -6.29
CA ILE A 64 3.00 -3.75 -5.38
C ILE A 64 1.64 -3.07 -5.30
N THR A 65 0.57 -3.84 -5.46
CA THR A 65 -0.80 -3.40 -5.21
C THR A 65 -1.37 -4.20 -4.05
N ILE A 66 -1.81 -3.49 -3.02
CA ILE A 66 -2.45 -4.03 -1.83
C ILE A 66 -3.93 -3.64 -1.85
N GLU A 67 -4.78 -4.56 -1.42
CA GLU A 67 -6.18 -4.32 -1.15
C GLU A 67 -6.42 -4.31 0.35
N ALA A 68 -7.08 -3.26 0.84
CA ALA A 68 -7.63 -3.19 2.19
C ALA A 68 -9.15 -3.24 2.12
N THR A 69 -9.75 -4.28 2.71
CA THR A 69 -11.20 -4.48 2.75
C THR A 69 -11.69 -4.53 4.19
N TYR A 70 -12.70 -3.73 4.52
CA TYR A 70 -13.39 -3.76 5.80
C TYR A 70 -14.51 -4.78 5.76
N SER A 71 -14.40 -5.82 6.58
CA SER A 71 -15.38 -6.90 6.72
C SER A 71 -15.37 -7.39 8.16
N GLU A 72 -16.53 -7.80 8.69
CA GLU A 72 -16.65 -8.38 10.04
C GLU A 72 -16.01 -7.53 11.15
N ASN A 73 -16.22 -6.21 11.11
CA ASN A 73 -15.65 -5.24 12.04
C ASN A 73 -14.11 -5.19 12.07
N GLN A 74 -13.44 -5.61 11.00
CA GLN A 74 -11.99 -5.55 10.89
C GLN A 74 -11.52 -5.22 9.47
N TRP A 75 -10.34 -4.61 9.38
CA TRP A 75 -9.61 -4.43 8.13
C TRP A 75 -8.78 -5.66 7.78
N ILE A 76 -9.04 -6.21 6.61
CA ILE A 76 -8.32 -7.31 5.98
C ILE A 76 -7.39 -6.74 4.93
N ILE A 77 -6.10 -7.06 5.02
CA ILE A 77 -5.06 -6.63 4.08
C ILE A 77 -4.67 -7.80 3.20
N SER A 78 -4.61 -7.61 1.89
CA SER A 78 -4.26 -8.66 0.95
C SER A 78 -3.42 -8.15 -0.21
N LEU A 79 -2.48 -8.98 -0.67
CA LEU A 79 -1.72 -8.71 -1.90
C LEU A 79 -2.62 -8.96 -3.11
N VAL A 80 -2.79 -7.95 -3.96
CA VAL A 80 -3.47 -8.09 -5.25
C VAL A 80 -2.49 -8.48 -6.33
N ASN A 81 -1.35 -7.78 -6.40
CA ASN A 81 -0.34 -8.02 -7.42
C ASN A 81 1.04 -7.55 -6.94
N LYS A 82 2.08 -8.26 -7.36
CA LYS A 82 3.48 -7.83 -7.31
C LYS A 82 4.10 -8.12 -8.67
N SER A 83 4.40 -7.05 -9.43
CA SER A 83 4.96 -7.15 -10.78
C SER A 83 6.31 -6.46 -10.86
N VAL A 84 7.23 -7.06 -11.61
CA VAL A 84 8.54 -6.48 -11.92
C VAL A 84 8.41 -5.70 -13.22
N ASP A 85 9.02 -4.52 -13.29
CA ASP A 85 9.12 -3.69 -14.50
C ASP A 85 10.12 -4.28 -15.51
#